data_AF-A0A920HID8-F1
#
_entry.id   AF-A0A920HID8-F1
#
_cell.length_a   1.000
_cell.length_b   1.000
_cell.length_c   1.000
_cell.angle_alpha   90.00
_cell.angle_beta   90.00
_cell.angle_gamma   90.00
#
_symmetry.space_group_name_H-M   'P 1'
#
loop_
_entity.id
_entity.type
_entity.pdbx_description
1 polymer ?
#
loop_
_entity_poly.entity_id
_entity_poly.type
_entity_poly.pdbx_seq_one_letter_code
_entity_poly.pdbx_strand_id
1 'polypeptide(L)'
;MVIILKKMIDIAIGWEDGELKRKLVLNIANHMKKCFLNWNKDSVEDKVIIEHLLDMSNGSLSLSPSDLPLTDSSEFLKNKVKTPSFKSNKNRKKSKRRF
;
A
#
# COMPACT_ATOMS: atom_id res chain seq x y z
N MET A 1 5.28 10.26 -5.07
CA MET A 1 5.03 8.79 -5.16
C MET A 1 5.64 8.19 -6.43
N VAL A 2 5.31 8.73 -7.62
CA VAL A 2 5.83 8.25 -8.91
C VAL A 2 7.37 8.29 -9.05
N ILE A 3 8.04 9.30 -8.49
CA ILE A 3 9.51 9.41 -8.50
C ILE A 3 10.19 8.22 -7.79
N ILE A 4 9.58 7.72 -6.71
CA ILE A 4 10.12 6.63 -5.90
C ILE A 4 9.99 5.32 -6.67
N LEU A 5 8.85 5.12 -7.34
CA LEU A 5 8.60 3.93 -8.17
C LEU A 5 9.61 3.83 -9.32
N LYS A 6 9.86 4.93 -10.05
CA LYS A 6 10.87 4.95 -11.13
C LYS A 6 12.27 4.57 -10.62
N LYS A 7 12.71 5.17 -9.50
CA LYS A 7 14.00 4.83 -8.89
C LYS A 7 14.09 3.36 -8.47
N MET A 8 13.03 2.79 -7.90
CA MET A 8 13.02 1.37 -7.50
C MET A 8 13.07 0.43 -8.72
N ILE A 9 12.41 0.82 -9.82
CA ILE A 9 12.44 0.09 -11.09
C ILE A 9 13.86 0.09 -11.68
N ASP A 10 14.51 1.24 -11.77
CA ASP A 10 15.90 1.34 -12.26
C ASP A 10 16.86 0.44 -11.44
N ILE A 11 16.73 0.46 -10.11
CA ILE A 11 17.54 -0.39 -9.22
C ILE A 11 17.25 -1.88 -9.47
N ALA A 12 15.97 -2.24 -9.62
CA ALA A 12 15.56 -3.63 -9.86
C ALA A 12 16.03 -4.16 -11.22
N ILE A 13 16.13 -3.31 -12.25
CA ILE A 13 16.68 -3.66 -13.57
C ILE A 13 18.19 -3.97 -13.45
N GLY A 14 18.92 -3.23 -12.61
CA GLY A 14 20.35 -3.44 -12.40
C GLY A 14 20.72 -4.64 -11.52
N TRP A 15 19.74 -5.37 -10.98
CA TRP A 15 19.98 -6.54 -10.13
C TRP A 15 19.90 -7.85 -10.94
N GLU A 16 20.72 -8.83 -10.56
CA GLU A 16 20.60 -10.20 -11.09
C GLU A 16 19.26 -10.83 -10.73
N ASP A 17 18.78 -11.70 -11.63
CA ASP A 17 17.55 -12.45 -11.44
C ASP A 17 17.68 -13.45 -10.28
N GLY A 18 17.24 -12.99 -9.10
CA GLY A 18 17.20 -13.75 -7.88
C GLY A 18 15.95 -13.48 -7.05
N GLU A 19 15.82 -14.19 -5.94
CA GLU A 19 14.69 -14.05 -5.00
C GLU A 19 14.56 -12.60 -4.49
N LEU A 20 15.69 -11.92 -4.30
CA LEU A 20 15.75 -10.53 -3.86
C LEU A 20 15.14 -9.56 -4.88
N LYS A 21 15.47 -9.71 -6.17
CA LYS A 21 14.86 -8.92 -7.26
C LYS A 21 13.36 -9.15 -7.29
N ARG A 22 12.92 -10.42 -7.26
CA ARG A 22 11.49 -10.80 -7.21
C ARG A 22 10.74 -10.10 -6.07
N LYS A 23 11.26 -10.16 -4.84
CA LYS A 23 10.67 -9.48 -3.68
C LYS A 23 10.59 -7.96 -3.86
N LEU A 24 11.61 -7.35 -4.48
CA LEU A 24 11.61 -5.92 -4.77
C LEU A 24 10.51 -5.57 -5.79
N VAL A 25 10.37 -6.33 -6.88
CA VAL A 25 9.30 -6.11 -7.88
C VAL A 25 7.92 -6.20 -7.24
N LEU A 26 7.72 -7.20 -6.38
CA LEU A 26 6.45 -7.42 -5.67
C LEU A 26 6.13 -6.25 -4.74
N ASN A 27 7.13 -5.71 -4.04
CA ASN A 27 6.99 -4.51 -3.22
C ASN A 27 6.66 -3.25 -4.05
N ILE A 28 7.25 -3.10 -5.24
CA ILE A 28 6.95 -1.99 -6.16
C ILE A 28 5.49 -2.06 -6.61
N ALA A 29 5.01 -3.24 -7.01
CA ALA A 29 3.62 -3.44 -7.41
C ALA A 29 2.65 -3.21 -6.25
N ASN A 30 2.97 -3.66 -5.04
CA ASN A 30 2.19 -3.35 -3.84
C ASN A 30 2.13 -1.83 -3.57
N HIS A 31 3.22 -1.10 -3.80
CA HIS A 31 3.23 0.36 -3.71
C HIS A 31 2.36 1.03 -4.78
N MET A 32 2.36 0.52 -6.01
CA MET A 32 1.45 1.00 -7.06
C MET A 32 -0.01 0.76 -6.68
N LYS A 33 -0.36 -0.44 -6.21
CA LYS A 33 -1.73 -0.78 -5.75
C LYS A 33 -2.22 0.21 -4.70
N LYS A 34 -1.38 0.50 -3.69
CA LYS A 34 -1.66 1.50 -2.66
C LYS A 34 -1.84 2.92 -3.22
N CYS A 35 -1.03 3.31 -4.21
CA CYS A 35 -1.14 4.61 -4.86
C CYS A 35 -2.48 4.74 -5.59
N PHE A 36 -2.84 3.72 -6.37
CA PHE A 36 -4.09 3.67 -7.10
C PHE A 36 -5.29 3.70 -6.16
N LEU A 37 -5.31 2.92 -5.07
CA LEU A 37 -6.39 2.97 -4.09
C LEU A 37 -6.52 4.32 -3.36
N ASN A 38 -5.42 5.06 -3.23
CA ASN A 38 -5.44 6.39 -2.62
C ASN A 38 -5.91 7.48 -3.59
N TRP A 39 -5.67 7.31 -4.89
CA TRP A 39 -5.97 8.30 -5.93
C TRP A 39 -7.31 8.04 -6.63
N ASN A 40 -7.63 6.77 -6.88
CA ASN A 40 -8.86 6.27 -7.46
C ASN A 40 -9.67 5.52 -6.40
N LYS A 41 -10.90 5.98 -6.15
CA LYS A 41 -11.83 5.33 -5.20
C LYS A 41 -12.51 4.09 -5.77
N ASP A 42 -12.32 3.81 -7.06
CA ASP A 42 -12.76 2.58 -7.71
C ASP A 42 -11.73 1.47 -7.53
N SER A 43 -12.20 0.24 -7.39
CA SER A 43 -11.37 -0.94 -7.24
C SER A 43 -10.40 -1.05 -8.43
N VAL A 44 -9.10 -1.08 -8.16
CA VAL A 44 -8.08 -1.31 -9.19
C VAL A 44 -7.86 -2.81 -9.37
N GLU A 45 -7.91 -3.28 -10.61
CA GLU A 45 -7.55 -4.65 -10.94
C GLU A 45 -6.03 -4.81 -10.97
N ASP A 46 -5.54 -5.96 -10.52
CA ASP A 46 -4.10 -6.25 -10.49
C ASP A 46 -3.48 -6.22 -11.91
N LYS A 47 -4.27 -6.52 -12.96
CA LYS A 47 -3.85 -6.44 -14.36
C LYS A 47 -3.41 -5.03 -14.77
N VAL A 48 -4.14 -4.01 -14.34
CA VAL A 48 -3.81 -2.60 -14.64
C VAL A 48 -2.49 -2.21 -13.99
N ILE A 49 -2.22 -2.70 -12.77
CA ILE A 49 -0.97 -2.45 -12.05
C ILE A 49 0.21 -3.10 -12.79
N ILE A 50 0.03 -4.32 -13.27
CA ILE A 50 1.06 -5.05 -14.02
C ILE A 50 1.36 -4.34 -15.34
N GLU A 51 0.32 -3.92 -16.08
CA GLU A 51 0.50 -3.15 -17.32
C GLU A 51 1.24 -1.83 -17.05
N HIS A 52 0.88 -1.09 -16.00
CA HIS A 52 1.57 0.16 -15.64
C HIS A 52 3.03 -0.06 -15.23
N LEU A 53 3.32 -1.16 -14.54
CA LEU A 53 4.68 -1.54 -14.15
C LEU A 53 5.52 -1.95 -15.37
N LEU A 54 4.93 -2.68 -16.32
CA LEU A 54 5.55 -3.03 -17.59
C LEU A 54 5.88 -1.79 -18.42
N ASP A 55 4.91 -0.87 -18.55
CA ASP A 55 5.08 0.39 -19.29
C ASP A 55 6.18 1.25 -18.66
N MET A 56 6.17 1.38 -17.33
CA MET A 56 7.20 2.14 -16.61
C MET A 56 8.59 1.49 -16.60
N SER A 57 8.66 0.17 -16.76
CA SER A 57 9.92 -0.59 -16.82
C SER A 57 10.41 -0.83 -18.25
N ASN A 58 9.75 -0.26 -19.26
CA ASN A 58 10.01 -0.53 -20.67
C ASN A 58 10.08 -2.04 -21.00
N GLY A 59 9.23 -2.86 -20.36
CA GLY A 59 9.24 -4.31 -20.58
C GLY A 59 10.31 -5.11 -19.83
N SER A 60 11.18 -4.45 -19.06
CA SER A 60 12.31 -5.11 -18.37
C SER A 60 11.90 -5.81 -17.07
N LEU A 61 10.83 -5.36 -16.43
CA LEU A 61 10.28 -5.98 -15.22
C LEU A 61 8.87 -6.50 -15.51
N SER A 62 8.74 -7.83 -15.49
CA SER A 62 7.46 -8.52 -15.63
C SER A 62 7.11 -9.24 -14.32
N LEU A 63 5.90 -9.01 -13.82
CA LEU A 63 5.34 -9.84 -12.75
C LEU A 63 4.54 -10.97 -13.39
N SER A 64 4.76 -12.19 -12.91
CA SER A 64 3.99 -13.33 -13.39
C SER A 64 2.63 -13.37 -12.69
N PRO A 65 1.58 -13.92 -13.32
CA PRO A 65 0.31 -14.19 -12.64
C PRO A 65 0.47 -15.13 -11.43
N SER A 66 1.57 -15.87 -11.34
CA SER A 66 1.94 -16.68 -10.17
C SER A 66 2.37 -15.87 -8.96
N ASP A 67 2.77 -14.60 -9.14
CA ASP A 67 3.12 -13.67 -8.07
C ASP A 67 1.87 -12.91 -7.55
N LEU A 68 0.68 -13.25 -8.06
CA LEU A 68 -0.62 -12.75 -7.61
C LEU A 68 -1.30 -13.73 -6.64
N PRO A 69 -2.23 -13.25 -5.80
CA PRO A 69 -2.74 -11.87 -5.72
C PRO A 69 -1.76 -10.91 -5.03
N LEU A 70 -1.71 -9.67 -5.51
CA LEU A 70 -1.07 -8.58 -4.75
C LEU A 70 -1.83 -8.35 -3.45
N THR A 71 -1.18 -7.74 -2.46
CA THR A 71 -1.77 -7.44 -1.15
C THR A 71 -3.18 -6.85 -1.29
N ASP A 72 -4.12 -7.37 -0.49
CA ASP A 72 -5.53 -7.03 -0.62
C ASP A 72 -5.78 -5.55 -0.36
N SER A 73 -6.68 -4.95 -1.14
CA SER A 73 -7.04 -3.53 -1.03
C SER A 73 -7.48 -3.16 0.39
N SER A 74 -8.10 -4.09 1.13
CA SER A 74 -8.51 -3.89 2.51
C SER A 74 -7.34 -3.75 3.48
N GLU A 75 -6.20 -4.41 3.26
CA GLU A 75 -5.00 -4.22 4.10
C GLU A 75 -4.45 -2.80 4.00
N PHE A 76 -4.48 -2.20 2.81
CA PHE A 76 -4.04 -0.82 2.63
C PHE A 76 -4.99 0.20 3.30
N LEU A 77 -6.29 -0.11 3.35
CA LEU A 77 -7.33 0.75 3.94
C LEU A 77 -7.45 0.63 5.47
N LYS A 78 -7.04 -0.51 6.05
CA LYS A 78 -7.10 -0.77 7.51
C LYS A 78 -6.22 0.16 8.35
N ASN A 79 -5.20 0.81 7.76
CA ASN A 79 -4.31 1.73 8.46
C ASN A 79 -4.86 3.15 8.64
N LYS A 80 -6.11 3.45 8.25
CA LYS A 80 -6.81 4.60 8.82
C LYS A 80 -7.17 4.27 10.26
N VAL A 81 -6.22 4.53 11.15
CA VAL A 81 -6.38 4.51 12.61
C VAL A 81 -7.75 5.10 12.91
N LYS A 82 -8.69 4.25 13.35
CA LYS A 82 -9.84 4.71 14.12
C LYS A 82 -9.23 5.33 15.36
N THR A 83 -8.96 6.63 15.33
CA THR A 83 -8.63 7.38 16.53
C THR A 83 -9.72 7.03 17.53
N PRO A 84 -9.41 6.41 18.68
CA PRO A 84 -10.43 6.23 19.70
C PRO A 84 -10.84 7.65 20.06
N SER A 85 -12.08 8.02 19.69
CA SER A 85 -12.66 9.24 20.18
C SER A 85 -12.68 9.09 21.70
N PHE A 86 -11.74 9.75 22.38
CA PHE A 86 -11.79 9.91 23.81
C PHE A 86 -13.06 10.71 24.11
N LYS A 87 -14.19 10.00 24.27
CA LYS A 87 -15.36 10.53 24.95
C LYS A 87 -14.92 10.75 26.38
N SER A 88 -14.37 11.93 26.64
CA SER A 88 -14.17 12.48 27.96
C SER A 88 -15.54 12.56 28.63
N ASN A 89 -15.90 11.52 29.36
CA ASN A 89 -17.10 11.52 30.20
C ASN A 89 -16.78 12.35 31.45
N LYS A 90 -16.76 13.66 31.27
CA LYS A 90 -16.52 14.65 32.32
C LYS A 90 -17.79 14.80 33.14
N ASN A 91 -18.13 13.78 33.93
CA ASN A 91 -19.21 13.89 34.91
C ASN A 91 -18.69 14.62 36.15
N ARG A 92 -18.65 15.96 36.02
CA ARG A 92 -18.73 16.88 37.15
C ARG A 92 -20.17 16.83 37.69
N LYS A 93 -20.33 16.34 38.92
CA LYS A 93 -21.28 16.81 39.96
C LYS A 93 -21.31 15.76 41.07
N LYS A 94 -21.41 16.03 42.36
CA LYS A 94 -21.24 17.20 43.25
C LYS A 94 -21.58 16.61 44.63
N SER A 95 -20.74 16.82 45.64
CA SER A 95 -21.11 16.93 47.07
C SER A 95 -21.97 15.82 47.72
N LYS A 96 -21.42 15.16 48.74
CA LYS A 96 -21.88 15.39 50.14
C LYS A 96 -20.88 14.84 51.15
N ARG A 97 -20.36 15.77 51.96
CA ARG A 97 -19.79 15.55 53.30
C ARG A 97 -20.88 14.98 54.23
N ARG A 98 -20.41 14.40 55.35
CA ARG A 98 -21.07 14.09 56.64
C ARG A 98 -21.60 12.65 56.74
N PHE A 99 -21.45 11.92 57.83
CA PHE A 99 -20.97 12.19 59.21
C PHE A 99 -20.07 11.04 59.66
#